data_AF-A0A0F6SHJ5-F1
#
_entry.id   AF-A0A0F6SHJ5-F1
#
_cell.length_a   1.000
_cell.length_b   1.000
_cell.length_c   1.000
_cell.angle_alpha   90.00
_cell.angle_beta   90.00
_cell.angle_gamma   90.00
#
_symmetry.space_group_name_H-M   'P 1'
#
loop_
_entity.id
_entity.type
_entity.pdbx_description
1 polymer ?
#
loop_
_entity_poly.entity_id
_entity_poly.type
_entity_poly.pdbx_seq_one_letter_code
_entity_poly.pdbx_strand_id
1 'polypeptide(L)'
;MARRSGGAMRRALLLAIVLAGCGCPCDATDIARDLAGDGATDCGFVRLGDDPAPVLACAEQAIAEERAFSAGFARFGIDSEVRTYVTRREDGSARALSYDGDPSGGDGACPRLVAFRCVGPIERRTDGFGPRSVTILACSTSSTEEAVLCDR
;
A
#
# COMPACT_ATOMS: atom_id res chain seq x y z
N MET A 1 69.16 11.12 16.95
CA MET A 1 68.44 12.35 16.56
C MET A 1 68.69 12.62 15.08
N ALA A 2 67.71 12.36 14.21
CA ALA A 2 67.69 12.87 12.84
C ALA A 2 66.24 12.88 12.34
N ARG A 3 65.71 14.10 12.14
CA ARG A 3 64.42 14.37 11.52
C ARG A 3 64.49 14.06 10.02
N ARG A 4 63.41 13.55 9.43
CA ARG A 4 63.07 13.87 8.04
C ARG A 4 61.57 13.92 7.84
N SER A 5 61.14 15.11 7.46
CA SER A 5 59.80 15.54 7.11
C SER A 5 59.54 15.26 5.63
N GLY A 6 58.32 14.84 5.29
CA GLY A 6 57.74 14.83 3.95
C GLY A 6 56.28 14.41 4.12
N GLY A 7 55.25 15.14 3.71
CA GLY A 7 55.17 16.06 2.59
C GLY A 7 54.10 15.52 1.64
N ALA A 8 52.87 16.02 1.82
CA ALA A 8 51.76 16.07 0.86
C ALA A 8 51.25 14.77 0.22
N MET A 9 49.99 14.42 0.50
CA MET A 9 49.04 14.12 -0.57
C MET A 9 47.59 14.34 -0.09
N ARG A 10 47.03 15.50 -0.45
CA ARG A 10 45.59 15.77 -0.36
C ARG A 10 44.86 14.78 -1.27
N ARG A 11 44.15 13.81 -0.70
CA ARG A 11 43.10 13.07 -1.41
C ARG A 11 41.78 13.77 -1.12
N ALA A 12 41.44 14.73 -1.98
CA ALA A 12 40.08 15.24 -2.06
C ALA A 12 39.20 14.11 -2.59
N LEU A 13 38.45 13.47 -1.69
CA LEU A 13 37.43 12.50 -2.04
C LEU A 13 36.24 13.30 -2.61
N LEU A 14 36.15 13.38 -3.94
CA LEU A 14 34.95 13.85 -4.64
C LEU A 14 33.85 12.80 -4.39
N LEU A 15 33.02 13.03 -3.38
CA LEU A 15 31.79 12.27 -3.22
C LEU A 15 30.84 12.74 -4.34
N ALA A 16 30.64 11.87 -5.33
CA ALA A 16 29.61 12.05 -6.34
C ALA A 16 28.25 12.10 -5.64
N ILE A 17 27.62 13.28 -5.65
CA ILE A 17 26.21 13.42 -5.28
C ILE A 17 25.44 12.76 -6.41
N VAL A 18 25.00 11.52 -6.17
CA VAL A 18 24.01 10.86 -7.03
C VAL A 18 22.73 11.68 -6.91
N LEU A 19 22.38 12.39 -7.99
CA LEU A 19 21.05 12.95 -8.18
C LEU A 19 20.07 11.78 -8.22
N ALA A 20 19.51 11.41 -7.07
CA ALA A 20 18.31 10.60 -7.01
C ALA A 20 17.22 11.41 -7.72
N GLY A 21 16.91 11.04 -8.96
CA GLY A 21 15.76 11.60 -9.67
C GLY A 21 14.52 11.42 -8.80
N CYS A 22 13.75 12.50 -8.63
CA CYS A 22 12.45 12.50 -7.98
C CYS A 22 11.49 11.61 -8.80
N GLY A 23 11.56 10.30 -8.59
CA GLY A 23 10.43 9.42 -8.84
C GLY A 23 9.54 9.48 -7.61
N CYS A 24 8.23 9.34 -7.81
CA CYS A 24 7.26 9.10 -6.75
C CYS A 24 6.95 7.59 -6.69
N PRO A 25 7.89 6.69 -6.31
CA PRO A 25 7.58 5.27 -6.20
C PRO A 25 6.66 5.06 -5.00
N CYS A 26 5.45 4.60 -5.26
CA CYS A 26 4.51 4.16 -4.24
C CYS A 26 3.92 2.82 -4.68
N ASP A 27 4.46 1.72 -4.13
CA ASP A 27 3.87 0.40 -4.31
C ASP A 27 2.88 0.14 -3.17
N ALA A 28 1.60 0.33 -3.46
CA ALA A 28 0.53 0.11 -2.49
C ALA A 28 0.44 -1.34 -2.01
N THR A 29 0.88 -2.31 -2.83
CA THR A 29 0.86 -3.73 -2.46
C THR A 29 1.90 -3.98 -1.38
N ASP A 30 3.14 -3.52 -1.60
CA ASP A 30 4.22 -3.69 -0.62
C ASP A 30 3.89 -2.97 0.69
N ILE A 31 3.37 -1.73 0.62
CA ILE A 31 2.93 -0.99 1.80
C ILE A 31 1.80 -1.73 2.53
N ALA A 32 0.85 -2.34 1.82
CA ALA A 32 -0.21 -3.13 2.45
C ALA A 32 0.34 -4.36 3.17
N ARG A 33 1.31 -5.08 2.58
CA ARG A 33 1.98 -6.22 3.23
C ARG A 33 2.72 -5.77 4.50
N ASP A 34 3.50 -4.70 4.41
CA ASP A 34 4.24 -4.14 5.55
C ASP A 34 3.29 -3.71 6.68
N LEU A 35 2.13 -3.14 6.34
CA LEU A 35 1.14 -2.74 7.33
C LEU A 35 0.44 -3.93 8.00
N ALA A 36 0.27 -5.06 7.29
CA ALA A 36 -0.25 -6.29 7.87
C ALA A 36 0.74 -6.92 8.87
N GLY A 37 2.04 -6.65 8.70
CA GLY A 37 3.11 -7.09 9.60
C GLY A 37 3.82 -8.35 9.11
N ASP A 38 4.99 -8.62 9.70
CA ASP A 38 5.83 -9.76 9.33
C ASP A 38 5.07 -11.09 9.51
N GLY A 39 5.18 -11.98 8.52
CA GLY A 39 4.51 -13.28 8.56
C GLY A 39 2.99 -13.23 8.32
N ALA A 40 2.42 -12.06 8.05
CA ALA A 40 1.03 -11.94 7.63
C ALA A 40 0.78 -12.77 6.36
N THR A 41 -0.41 -13.35 6.27
CA THR A 41 -0.84 -14.07 5.08
C THR A 41 -1.12 -13.09 3.94
N ASP A 42 -0.35 -13.17 2.86
CA ASP A 42 -0.67 -12.45 1.64
C ASP A 42 -1.75 -13.21 0.86
N CYS A 43 -2.99 -12.73 0.92
CA CYS A 43 -4.11 -13.29 0.18
C CYS A 43 -4.14 -12.84 -1.29
N GLY A 44 -3.21 -11.97 -1.69
CA GLY A 44 -3.06 -11.52 -3.06
C GLY A 44 -3.88 -10.30 -3.43
N PHE A 45 -3.87 -9.98 -4.72
CA PHE A 45 -4.50 -8.81 -5.32
C PHE A 45 -5.37 -9.22 -6.52
N VAL A 46 -6.64 -8.80 -6.52
CA VAL A 46 -7.59 -9.04 -7.62
C VAL A 46 -7.50 -7.89 -8.61
N ARG A 47 -7.23 -8.17 -9.90
CA ARG A 47 -7.26 -7.14 -10.95
C ARG A 47 -8.68 -6.93 -11.48
N LEU A 48 -8.89 -5.85 -12.24
CA LEU A 48 -10.18 -5.59 -12.88
C LEU A 48 -10.56 -6.75 -13.83
N GLY A 49 -11.73 -7.35 -13.59
CA GLY A 49 -12.26 -8.46 -14.39
C GLY A 49 -11.82 -9.85 -13.94
N ASP A 50 -10.90 -9.95 -12.98
CA ASP A 50 -10.52 -11.24 -12.39
C ASP A 50 -11.58 -11.71 -11.38
N ASP A 51 -11.61 -13.01 -11.11
CA ASP A 51 -12.47 -13.61 -10.09
C ASP A 51 -11.95 -13.27 -8.68
N PRO A 52 -12.73 -12.55 -7.83
CA PRO A 52 -12.29 -12.21 -6.48
C PRO A 52 -12.38 -13.38 -5.50
N ALA A 53 -13.08 -14.48 -5.85
CA ALA A 53 -13.39 -15.57 -4.92
C ALA A 53 -12.16 -16.16 -4.20
N PRO A 54 -11.00 -16.41 -4.85
CA PRO A 54 -9.82 -16.95 -4.16
C PRO A 54 -9.26 -16.01 -3.09
N VAL A 55 -9.19 -14.72 -3.40
CA VAL A 55 -8.67 -13.70 -2.46
C VAL A 55 -9.64 -13.50 -1.30
N LEU A 56 -10.94 -13.46 -1.59
CA LEU A 56 -11.99 -13.40 -0.56
C LEU A 56 -11.91 -14.60 0.38
N ALA A 57 -11.85 -15.82 -0.16
CA ALA A 57 -11.81 -17.04 0.64
C ALA A 57 -10.57 -17.09 1.55
N CYS A 58 -9.39 -16.71 1.04
CA CYS A 58 -8.17 -16.63 1.84
C CYS A 58 -8.31 -15.64 3.00
N ALA A 59 -8.78 -14.43 2.71
CA ALA A 59 -8.89 -13.38 3.71
C ALA A 59 -9.95 -13.70 4.77
N GLU A 60 -11.07 -14.28 4.37
CA GLU A 60 -12.11 -14.74 5.29
C GLU A 60 -11.64 -15.87 6.19
N GLN A 61 -10.86 -16.80 5.65
CA GLN A 61 -10.22 -17.82 6.46
C GLN A 61 -9.26 -17.20 7.48
N ALA A 62 -8.44 -16.23 7.06
CA ALA A 62 -7.55 -15.53 7.98
C ALA A 62 -8.31 -14.74 9.06
N ILE A 63 -9.45 -14.14 8.72
CA ILE A 63 -10.35 -13.49 9.69
C ILE A 63 -10.89 -14.52 10.70
N ALA A 64 -11.41 -15.65 10.22
CA ALA A 64 -12.00 -16.70 11.06
C ALA A 64 -10.96 -17.34 12.01
N GLU A 65 -9.71 -17.42 11.58
CA GLU A 65 -8.59 -17.96 12.36
C GLU A 65 -7.85 -16.88 13.17
N GLU A 66 -8.36 -15.64 13.17
CA GLU A 66 -7.77 -14.49 13.84
C GLU A 66 -6.29 -14.24 13.47
N ARG A 67 -5.89 -14.57 12.23
CA ARG A 67 -4.53 -14.36 11.72
C ARG A 67 -4.34 -12.98 11.10
N ALA A 68 -3.07 -12.54 11.05
CA ALA A 68 -2.68 -11.38 10.27
C ALA A 68 -2.77 -11.67 8.77
N PHE A 69 -3.24 -10.70 7.99
CA PHE A 69 -3.35 -10.84 6.54
C PHE A 69 -3.35 -9.50 5.80
N SER A 70 -3.07 -9.56 4.50
CA SER A 70 -3.33 -8.50 3.52
C SER A 70 -4.14 -9.04 2.34
N ALA A 71 -5.12 -8.28 1.87
CA ALA A 71 -5.88 -8.59 0.66
C ALA A 71 -6.15 -7.31 -0.13
N GLY A 72 -6.03 -7.38 -1.45
CA GLY A 72 -6.20 -6.22 -2.32
C GLY A 72 -7.16 -6.46 -3.49
N PHE A 73 -7.80 -5.39 -3.94
CA PHE A 73 -8.79 -5.40 -5.01
C PHE A 73 -8.65 -4.15 -5.87
N ALA A 74 -8.57 -4.33 -7.18
CA ALA A 74 -8.83 -3.27 -8.14
C ALA A 74 -10.34 -3.07 -8.29
N ARG A 75 -10.77 -1.82 -8.32
CA ARG A 75 -12.16 -1.42 -8.54
C ARG A 75 -12.21 -0.22 -9.47
N PHE A 76 -13.32 -0.06 -10.18
CA PHE A 76 -13.54 1.14 -10.97
C PHE A 76 -13.92 2.31 -10.07
N GLY A 77 -13.14 3.38 -10.13
CA GLY A 77 -13.55 4.72 -9.73
C GLY A 77 -14.52 5.34 -10.74
N ILE A 78 -14.70 6.66 -10.67
CA ILE A 78 -15.55 7.40 -11.62
C ILE A 78 -14.95 7.33 -13.03
N ASP A 79 -13.63 7.47 -13.13
CA ASP A 79 -12.85 7.63 -14.37
C ASP A 79 -11.58 6.78 -14.41
N SER A 80 -11.03 6.34 -13.28
CA SER A 80 -9.78 5.57 -13.18
C SER A 80 -9.91 4.25 -12.39
N GLU A 81 -8.89 3.40 -12.50
CA GLU A 81 -8.71 2.25 -11.59
C GLU A 81 -8.30 2.78 -10.21
N VAL A 82 -9.08 2.42 -9.20
CA VAL A 82 -8.71 2.61 -7.80
C VAL A 82 -8.30 1.25 -7.23
N ARG A 83 -7.21 1.21 -6.47
CA ARG A 83 -6.82 -0.02 -5.75
C ARG A 83 -7.14 0.14 -4.30
N THR A 84 -7.79 -0.86 -3.72
CA THR A 84 -8.06 -0.91 -2.30
C THR A 84 -7.41 -2.10 -1.65
N TYR A 85 -6.99 -1.93 -0.41
CA TYR A 85 -6.48 -3.02 0.39
C TYR A 85 -7.16 -3.05 1.75
N VAL A 86 -7.25 -4.22 2.33
CA VAL A 86 -7.55 -4.41 3.74
C VAL A 86 -6.42 -5.20 4.37
N THR A 87 -5.98 -4.75 5.54
CA THR A 87 -4.91 -5.39 6.30
C THR A 87 -5.41 -5.63 7.71
N ARG A 88 -5.06 -6.77 8.30
CA ARG A 88 -5.25 -7.06 9.73
C ARG A 88 -3.94 -7.55 10.32
N ARG A 89 -3.59 -7.06 11.50
CA ARG A 89 -2.41 -7.48 12.28
C ARG A 89 -2.77 -8.57 13.27
N GLU A 90 -1.75 -9.20 13.86
CA GLU A 90 -1.91 -10.21 14.92
C GLU A 90 -2.60 -9.66 16.17
N ASP A 91 -2.40 -8.37 16.47
CA ASP A 91 -3.10 -7.68 17.57
C ASP A 91 -4.58 -7.38 17.28
N GLY A 92 -5.08 -7.83 16.12
CA GLY A 92 -6.45 -7.63 15.65
C GLY A 92 -6.73 -6.25 15.07
N SER A 93 -5.77 -5.32 15.11
CA SER A 93 -5.94 -4.01 14.49
C SER A 93 -6.00 -4.15 12.97
N ALA A 94 -6.92 -3.40 12.35
CA ALA A 94 -7.14 -3.46 10.91
C ALA A 94 -7.14 -2.07 10.27
N ARG A 95 -6.75 -2.04 8.99
CA ARG A 95 -6.76 -0.84 8.17
C ARG A 95 -7.37 -1.12 6.82
N ALA A 96 -8.08 -0.13 6.28
CA ALA A 96 -8.41 -0.05 4.87
C ALA A 96 -7.48 0.96 4.21
N LEU A 97 -7.02 0.65 3.00
CA LEU A 97 -6.19 1.52 2.19
C LEU A 97 -6.90 1.82 0.88
N SER A 98 -6.75 3.05 0.40
CA SER A 98 -7.19 3.49 -0.92
C SER A 98 -6.01 4.11 -1.65
N TYR A 99 -5.67 3.51 -2.78
CA TYR A 99 -4.63 3.96 -3.69
C TYR A 99 -5.25 4.51 -4.97
N ASP A 100 -4.83 5.72 -5.30
CA ASP A 100 -5.12 6.37 -6.56
C ASP A 100 -3.80 6.63 -7.28
N GLY A 101 -3.63 5.98 -8.44
CA GLY A 101 -2.39 6.03 -9.22
C GLY A 101 -2.21 7.34 -9.99
N ASP A 102 -3.30 8.06 -10.24
CA ASP A 102 -3.28 9.37 -10.89
C ASP A 102 -4.43 10.23 -10.32
N PRO A 103 -4.22 10.80 -9.12
CA PRO A 103 -5.25 11.60 -8.45
C PRO A 103 -5.68 12.85 -9.25
N SER A 104 -4.86 13.26 -10.22
CA SER A 104 -5.11 14.41 -11.09
C SER A 104 -5.84 14.06 -12.39
N GLY A 105 -5.91 12.78 -12.77
CA GLY A 105 -6.45 12.33 -14.05
C GLY A 105 -5.62 12.76 -15.27
N GLY A 106 -4.32 13.00 -15.12
CA GLY A 106 -3.40 13.21 -16.25
C GLY A 106 -2.41 14.36 -16.11
N ASP A 107 -2.49 15.16 -15.04
CA ASP A 107 -1.62 16.33 -14.84
C ASP A 107 -0.26 15.99 -14.18
N GLY A 108 0.01 14.69 -13.99
CA GLY A 108 1.29 14.20 -13.45
C GLY A 108 1.42 14.34 -11.94
N ALA A 109 0.31 14.45 -11.20
CA ALA A 109 0.34 14.34 -9.75
C ALA A 109 0.87 12.97 -9.30
N CYS A 110 1.57 12.94 -8.17
CA CYS A 110 2.10 11.69 -7.64
C CYS A 110 0.98 10.79 -7.12
N PRO A 111 1.14 9.46 -7.19
CA PRO A 111 0.16 8.53 -6.66
C PRO A 111 -0.13 8.80 -5.19
N ARG A 112 -1.42 8.72 -4.82
CA ARG A 112 -1.88 8.96 -3.46
C ARG A 112 -2.31 7.65 -2.83
N LEU A 113 -1.72 7.33 -1.67
CA LEU A 113 -2.13 6.20 -0.84
C LEU A 113 -2.60 6.71 0.51
N VAL A 114 -3.85 6.42 0.85
CA VAL A 114 -4.45 6.82 2.13
C VAL A 114 -4.83 5.59 2.92
N ALA A 115 -4.54 5.57 4.22
CA ALA A 115 -4.94 4.53 5.13
C ALA A 115 -5.91 5.05 6.21
N PHE A 116 -6.92 4.24 6.49
CA PHE A 116 -7.95 4.45 7.50
C PHE A 116 -7.90 3.31 8.51
N ARG A 117 -8.15 3.60 9.79
CA ARG A 117 -8.34 2.52 10.78
C ARG A 117 -9.73 1.93 10.61
N CYS A 118 -9.84 0.60 10.57
CA CYS A 118 -11.15 -0.04 10.73
C CYS A 118 -11.60 0.11 12.19
N VAL A 119 -12.82 0.61 12.39
CA VAL A 119 -13.47 0.70 13.71
C VAL A 119 -14.53 -0.41 13.85
N GLY A 120 -15.14 -0.80 12.73
CA GLY A 120 -16.04 -1.96 12.64
C GLY A 120 -15.34 -3.20 12.06
N PRO A 121 -16.07 -4.33 11.97
CA PRO A 121 -15.56 -5.55 11.33
C PRO A 121 -15.20 -5.33 9.86
N ILE A 122 -14.36 -6.23 9.35
CA ILE A 122 -14.10 -6.39 7.92
C ILE A 122 -15.20 -7.30 7.35
N GLU A 123 -15.84 -6.86 6.28
CA GLU A 123 -16.97 -7.57 5.67
C GLU A 123 -16.93 -7.50 4.14
N ARG A 124 -17.66 -8.42 3.50
CA ARG A 124 -17.90 -8.36 2.06
C ARG A 124 -18.75 -7.15 1.72
N ARG A 125 -18.33 -6.41 0.72
CA ARG A 125 -19.08 -5.30 0.14
C ARG A 125 -19.05 -5.40 -1.37
N THR A 126 -20.19 -5.17 -2.00
CA THR A 126 -20.24 -4.91 -3.44
C THR A 126 -19.92 -3.45 -3.66
N ASP A 127 -18.86 -3.18 -4.41
CA ASP A 127 -18.44 -1.83 -4.78
C ASP A 127 -18.46 -1.64 -6.30
N GLY A 128 -18.62 -0.41 -6.76
CA GLY A 128 -18.80 -0.07 -8.17
C GLY A 128 -20.26 0.05 -8.61
N PHE A 129 -20.48 0.34 -9.89
CA PHE A 129 -21.81 0.60 -10.46
C PHE A 129 -22.13 -0.32 -11.64
N GLY A 130 -23.33 -0.92 -11.62
CA GLY A 130 -23.84 -1.76 -12.70
C GLY A 130 -22.91 -2.95 -13.02
N PRO A 131 -22.57 -3.21 -14.30
CA PRO A 131 -21.75 -4.35 -14.69
C PRO A 131 -20.27 -4.23 -14.27
N ARG A 132 -19.88 -3.09 -13.67
CA ARG A 132 -18.54 -2.84 -13.13
C ARG A 132 -18.46 -3.13 -11.63
N SER A 133 -19.50 -3.71 -11.05
CA SER A 133 -19.51 -4.05 -9.63
C SER A 133 -18.61 -5.25 -9.34
N VAL A 134 -17.87 -5.16 -8.25
CA VAL A 134 -16.97 -6.20 -7.75
C VAL A 134 -17.22 -6.40 -6.26
N THR A 135 -17.18 -7.66 -5.80
CA THR A 135 -17.22 -7.96 -4.37
C THR A 135 -15.81 -7.86 -3.80
N ILE A 136 -15.65 -7.00 -2.80
CA ILE A 136 -14.39 -6.72 -2.10
C ILE A 136 -14.56 -6.96 -0.61
N LEU A 137 -13.46 -6.93 0.14
CA LEU A 137 -13.49 -6.74 1.58
C LEU A 137 -13.24 -5.27 1.92
N ALA A 138 -14.04 -4.76 2.86
CA ALA A 138 -13.91 -3.40 3.37
C ALA A 138 -14.23 -3.35 4.86
N CYS A 139 -13.77 -2.29 5.56
CA CYS A 139 -14.28 -2.01 6.90
C CYS A 139 -15.76 -1.61 6.78
N SER A 140 -16.63 -2.15 7.63
CA SER A 140 -18.02 -1.67 7.75
C SER A 140 -18.08 -0.24 8.27
N THR A 141 -17.11 0.15 9.10
CA THR A 141 -16.89 1.52 9.57
C THR A 141 -15.40 1.80 9.69
N SER A 142 -14.97 2.96 9.22
CA SER A 142 -13.58 3.43 9.30
C SER A 142 -13.46 4.77 10.02
N SER A 143 -12.27 5.10 10.50
CA SER A 143 -11.97 6.42 11.06
C SER A 143 -12.11 7.54 10.02
N THR A 144 -12.37 8.76 10.48
CA THR A 144 -12.21 9.98 9.68
C THR A 144 -10.77 10.48 9.62
N GLU A 145 -9.90 9.96 10.50
CA GLU A 145 -8.47 10.22 10.48
C GLU A 145 -7.80 9.42 9.36
N GLU A 146 -7.15 10.13 8.45
CA GLU A 146 -6.44 9.62 7.29
C GLU A 146 -4.93 9.72 7.51
N ALA A 147 -4.22 8.59 7.39
CA ALA A 147 -2.77 8.62 7.25
C ALA A 147 -2.43 8.59 5.76
N VAL A 148 -1.79 9.65 5.27
CA VAL A 148 -1.28 9.71 3.91
C VAL A 148 0.09 9.04 3.88
N LEU A 149 0.18 7.94 3.14
CA LEU A 149 1.37 7.09 3.07
C LEU A 149 2.22 7.41 1.83
N CYS A 150 1.62 8.01 0.80
CA CYS A 150 2.28 8.50 -0.41
C CYS A 150 1.64 9.81 -0.86
N ASP A 151 2.43 10.90 -0.97
CA ASP A 151 2.01 12.25 -1.42
C ASP A 151 3.19 13.22 -1.62
N ARG A 152 4.34 12.77 -2.16
CA ARG A 152 5.51 13.64 -2.37
C ARG A 152 6.23 13.35 -3.67
#